data_AF-K1UPZ5-F1
#
_entry.id   AF-K1UPZ5-F1
#
_cell.length_a   1.000
_cell.length_b   1.000
_cell.length_c   1.000
_cell.angle_alpha   90.00
_cell.angle_beta   90.00
_cell.angle_gamma   90.00
#
_symmetry.space_group_name_H-M   'P 1'
#
loop_
_entity.id
_entity.type
_entity.pdbx_description
1 polymer ?
#
loop_
_entity_poly.entity_id
_entity_poly.type
_entity_poly.pdbx_seq_one_letter_code
_entity_poly.pdbx_strand_id
1 'polypeptide(L)'
;MAINSSNISLELAHRLTDVVNAAWKSGEMLEKVTPTTASLLNYWFGEGFCNERARNFHEGQRQAILNIIYLHEVMGENCVMDAYQGIIPELMDRADLAQLAKPKYQMPKYAVKMATGTGKTWVMHALIIWQMLNARHEDVESGRFTQKFLVV
;
A
#
# COMPACT_ATOMS: atom_id res chain seq x y z
N MET A 1 4.79 18.43 -18.06
CA MET A 1 6.19 18.40 -17.54
C MET A 1 6.78 17.06 -17.95
N ALA A 2 8.00 17.02 -18.50
CA ALA A 2 8.61 15.73 -18.85
C ALA A 2 8.95 14.93 -17.59
N ILE A 3 8.70 13.62 -17.61
CA ILE A 3 9.05 12.72 -16.51
C ILE A 3 10.56 12.45 -16.56
N ASN A 4 11.19 12.50 -15.39
CA ASN A 4 12.62 12.28 -15.19
C ASN A 4 12.85 11.68 -13.78
N SER A 5 14.11 11.40 -13.44
CA SER A 5 14.46 10.77 -12.16
C SER A 5 14.02 11.54 -10.91
N SER A 6 13.81 12.86 -10.98
CA SER A 6 13.40 13.68 -9.84
C SER A 6 11.89 13.65 -9.55
N ASN A 7 11.06 13.34 -10.55
CA ASN A 7 9.59 13.34 -10.42
C ASN A 7 8.94 11.99 -10.75
N ILE A 8 9.70 11.00 -11.25
CA ILE A 8 9.19 9.65 -11.55
C ILE A 8 8.50 8.99 -10.35
N SER A 9 8.99 9.19 -9.12
CA SER A 9 8.33 8.64 -7.93
C SER A 9 6.94 9.25 -7.67
N LEU A 10 6.71 10.49 -8.09
CA LEU A 10 5.38 11.11 -8.02
C LEU A 10 4.45 10.54 -9.08
N GLU A 11 4.97 10.30 -10.28
CA GLU A 11 4.21 9.61 -11.33
C GLU A 11 3.84 8.18 -10.91
N LEU A 12 4.78 7.43 -10.33
CA LEU A 12 4.52 6.11 -9.73
C LEU A 12 3.36 6.19 -8.73
N ALA A 13 3.38 7.16 -7.81
CA ALA A 13 2.35 7.30 -6.79
C ALA A 13 0.96 7.64 -7.38
N HIS A 14 0.91 8.46 -8.43
CA HIS A 14 -0.33 8.74 -9.17
C HIS A 14 -0.85 7.49 -9.88
N ARG A 15 0.00 6.82 -10.67
CA ARG A 15 -0.38 5.60 -11.41
C ARG A 15 -0.81 4.47 -10.50
N LEU A 16 -0.12 4.30 -9.37
CA LEU A 16 -0.50 3.33 -8.34
C LEU A 16 -1.91 3.62 -7.83
N THR A 17 -2.23 4.88 -7.54
CA THR A 17 -3.56 5.27 -7.06
C THR A 17 -4.65 4.92 -8.07
N ASP A 18 -4.41 5.16 -9.36
CA ASP A 18 -5.34 4.81 -10.43
C ASP A 18 -5.57 3.29 -10.53
N VAL A 19 -4.47 2.51 -10.53
CA VAL A 19 -4.50 1.04 -10.57
C VAL A 19 -5.26 0.47 -9.36
N VAL A 20 -4.96 0.96 -8.17
CA VAL A 20 -5.59 0.52 -6.92
C VAL A 20 -7.07 0.85 -6.90
N ASN A 21 -7.47 2.03 -7.36
CA ASN A 21 -8.88 2.40 -7.44
C ASN A 21 -9.65 1.56 -8.45
N ALA A 22 -9.04 1.22 -9.60
CA ALA A 22 -9.62 0.29 -10.55
C ALA A 22 -9.80 -1.12 -9.95
N ALA A 23 -8.77 -1.66 -9.29
CA ALA A 23 -8.82 -2.97 -8.65
C ALA A 23 -9.79 -3.03 -7.46
N TRP A 24 -9.93 -1.94 -6.71
CA TRP A 24 -10.95 -1.82 -5.66
C TRP A 24 -12.36 -1.82 -6.25
N LYS A 25 -12.59 -1.03 -7.29
CA LYS A 25 -13.91 -0.89 -7.93
C LYS A 25 -14.36 -2.18 -8.62
N SER A 26 -13.44 -2.93 -9.22
CA SER A 26 -13.75 -4.22 -9.86
C SER A 26 -13.95 -5.37 -8.87
N GLY A 27 -13.50 -5.22 -7.62
CA GLY A 27 -13.46 -6.29 -6.62
C GLY A 27 -12.20 -7.17 -6.70
N GLU A 28 -11.39 -7.04 -7.75
CA GLU A 28 -10.16 -7.82 -7.97
C GLU A 28 -9.20 -7.72 -6.78
N MET A 29 -9.09 -6.54 -6.16
CA MET A 29 -8.24 -6.36 -4.99
C MET A 29 -8.64 -7.28 -3.83
N LEU A 30 -9.94 -7.47 -3.60
CA LEU A 30 -10.45 -8.31 -2.50
C LEU A 30 -10.25 -9.81 -2.78
N GLU A 31 -10.20 -10.21 -4.04
CA GLU A 31 -9.95 -11.59 -4.46
C GLU A 31 -8.46 -11.98 -4.35
N LYS A 32 -7.56 -11.00 -4.42
CA LYS A 32 -6.10 -11.20 -4.42
C LYS A 32 -5.42 -11.03 -3.07
N VAL A 33 -6.18 -10.69 -2.02
CA VAL A 33 -5.67 -10.56 -0.65
C VAL A 33 -6.12 -11.75 0.21
N THR A 34 -5.48 -11.93 1.35
CA THR A 34 -5.88 -12.91 2.35
C THR A 34 -7.32 -12.66 2.85
N PRO A 35 -8.01 -13.70 3.36
CA PRO A 35 -9.33 -13.53 3.97
C PRO A 35 -9.36 -12.51 5.12
N THR A 36 -8.27 -12.42 5.89
CA THR A 36 -8.11 -11.45 6.98
C THR A 36 -8.04 -10.03 6.44
N THR A 37 -7.22 -9.77 5.41
CA THR A 37 -7.16 -8.46 4.76
C THR A 37 -8.50 -8.10 4.11
N ALA A 38 -9.14 -9.02 3.38
CA ALA A 38 -10.44 -8.75 2.74
C ALA A 38 -11.51 -8.34 3.79
N SER A 39 -11.55 -9.04 4.92
CA SER A 39 -12.46 -8.73 6.03
C SER A 39 -12.18 -7.36 6.64
N LEU A 40 -10.91 -7.01 6.85
CA LEU A 40 -10.50 -5.69 7.37
C LEU A 40 -10.84 -4.56 6.40
N LEU A 41 -10.57 -4.73 5.11
CA LEU A 41 -10.88 -3.74 4.08
C LEU A 41 -12.39 -3.52 3.95
N ASN A 42 -13.18 -4.59 3.99
CA ASN A 42 -14.64 -4.47 4.03
C ASN A 42 -15.13 -3.76 5.29
N TYR A 43 -14.57 -4.09 6.45
CA TYR A 43 -14.90 -3.40 7.69
C TYR A 43 -14.51 -1.91 7.65
N TRP A 44 -13.36 -1.55 7.11
CA TRP A 44 -12.90 -0.17 7.06
C TRP A 44 -13.55 0.68 5.98
N PHE A 45 -13.81 0.12 4.80
CA PHE A 45 -14.18 0.89 3.61
C PHE A 45 -15.44 0.39 2.88
N GLY A 46 -16.01 -0.75 3.27
CA GLY A 46 -17.26 -1.25 2.71
C GLY A 46 -18.44 -0.36 3.08
N GLU A 47 -19.34 -0.11 2.12
CA GLU A 47 -20.46 0.83 2.29
C GLU A 47 -21.36 0.47 3.48
N GLY A 48 -21.64 -0.83 3.70
CA GLY A 48 -22.47 -1.29 4.82
C GLY A 48 -21.94 -0.81 6.18
N PHE A 49 -20.66 -1.05 6.47
CA PHE A 49 -20.04 -0.59 7.71
C PHE A 49 -19.85 0.92 7.76
N CYS A 50 -19.51 1.54 6.63
CA CYS A 50 -19.34 2.99 6.57
C CYS A 50 -20.64 3.75 6.86
N ASN A 51 -21.78 3.24 6.41
CA ASN A 51 -23.08 3.86 6.60
C ASN A 51 -23.58 3.75 8.06
N GLU A 52 -23.15 2.72 8.79
CA GLU A 52 -23.53 2.51 10.19
C GLU A 52 -22.65 3.28 11.20
N ARG A 53 -21.43 3.66 10.81
CA ARG A 53 -20.49 4.33 11.72
C ARG A 53 -20.61 5.85 11.70
N ALA A 54 -20.54 6.46 12.87
CA ALA A 54 -20.47 7.91 13.02
C ALA A 54 -19.17 8.55 12.48
N ARG A 55 -18.09 7.76 12.37
CA ARG A 55 -16.78 8.21 11.89
C ARG A 55 -16.15 7.14 11.01
N ASN A 56 -15.61 7.57 9.87
CA ASN A 56 -14.89 6.73 8.91
C ASN A 56 -13.53 7.36 8.59
N PHE A 57 -12.65 6.59 7.95
CA PHE A 57 -11.40 7.12 7.41
C PHE A 57 -11.68 8.19 6.36
N HIS A 58 -10.88 9.26 6.38
CA HIS A 58 -10.90 10.24 5.29
C HIS A 58 -10.34 9.64 4.01
N GLU A 59 -10.71 10.20 2.85
CA GLU A 59 -10.31 9.71 1.54
C GLU A 59 -8.80 9.50 1.40
N GLY A 60 -7.99 10.49 1.80
CA GLY A 60 -6.52 10.37 1.75
C GLY A 60 -5.95 9.30 2.70
N GLN A 61 -6.62 9.01 3.82
CA GLN A 61 -6.23 7.92 4.72
C GLN A 61 -6.56 6.56 4.10
N ARG A 62 -7.78 6.42 3.57
CA ARG A 62 -8.22 5.23 2.83
C ARG A 62 -7.27 4.93 1.68
N GLN A 63 -6.95 5.93 0.85
CA GLN A 63 -6.08 5.74 -0.31
C GLN A 63 -4.66 5.30 0.11
N ALA A 64 -4.10 5.90 1.15
CA ALA A 64 -2.79 5.51 1.67
C ALA A 64 -2.77 4.05 2.13
N ILE A 65 -3.81 3.61 2.84
CA ILE A 65 -3.95 2.22 3.31
C ILE A 65 -4.07 1.26 2.12
N LEU A 66 -4.98 1.55 1.17
CA LEU A 66 -5.19 0.70 0.00
C LEU A 66 -3.94 0.58 -0.86
N ASN A 67 -3.23 1.68 -1.13
CA ASN A 67 -2.00 1.65 -1.93
C ASN A 67 -0.93 0.78 -1.28
N ILE A 68 -0.72 0.89 0.04
CA ILE A 68 0.28 0.09 0.75
C ILE A 68 -0.09 -1.39 0.73
N ILE A 69 -1.35 -1.73 1.01
CA ILE A 69 -1.82 -3.12 1.01
C ILE A 69 -1.70 -3.71 -0.40
N TYR A 70 -2.03 -2.95 -1.44
CA TYR A 70 -1.91 -3.41 -2.81
C TYR A 70 -0.47 -3.76 -3.19
N LEU A 71 0.50 -2.86 -2.92
CA LEU A 71 1.91 -3.15 -3.19
C LEU A 71 2.40 -4.37 -2.40
N HIS A 72 2.04 -4.46 -1.12
CA HIS A 72 2.57 -5.48 -0.22
C HIS A 72 1.95 -6.87 -0.44
N GLU A 73 0.65 -6.94 -0.71
CA GLU A 73 -0.10 -8.20 -0.69
C GLU A 73 -0.57 -8.60 -2.09
N VAL A 74 -1.08 -7.66 -2.89
CA VAL A 74 -1.57 -7.96 -4.25
C VAL A 74 -0.41 -8.10 -5.23
N MET A 75 0.53 -7.15 -5.22
CA MET A 75 1.75 -7.26 -6.04
C MET A 75 2.81 -8.14 -5.38
N GLY A 76 2.79 -8.24 -4.05
CA GLY A 76 3.71 -9.10 -3.32
C GLY A 76 5.17 -8.66 -3.42
N GLU A 77 5.43 -7.34 -3.48
CA GLU A 77 6.76 -6.76 -3.69
C GLU A 77 7.81 -7.28 -2.70
N ASN A 78 9.01 -7.53 -3.21
CA ASN A 78 10.19 -7.91 -2.44
C ASN A 78 11.19 -6.75 -2.34
N CYS A 79 11.16 -5.81 -3.29
CA CYS A 79 12.00 -4.62 -3.28
C CYS A 79 11.30 -3.42 -3.91
N VAL A 80 11.86 -2.22 -3.71
CA VAL A 80 11.26 -0.98 -4.26
C VAL A 80 11.20 -0.98 -5.80
N MET A 81 12.11 -1.69 -6.47
CA MET A 81 12.13 -1.76 -7.94
C MET A 81 10.89 -2.48 -8.50
N ASP A 82 10.33 -3.43 -7.76
CA ASP A 82 9.15 -4.19 -8.18
C ASP A 82 7.96 -3.25 -8.43
N ALA A 83 7.81 -2.20 -7.60
CA ALA A 83 6.78 -1.17 -7.78
C ALA A 83 6.90 -0.43 -9.11
N TYR A 84 8.12 -0.03 -9.46
CA TYR A 84 8.37 0.69 -10.71
C TYR A 84 8.12 -0.21 -11.91
N GLN A 85 8.59 -1.47 -11.86
CA GLN A 85 8.40 -2.43 -12.94
C GLN A 85 6.94 -2.84 -13.11
N GLY A 86 6.17 -2.95 -12.02
CA GLY A 86 4.78 -3.37 -12.08
C GLY A 86 3.79 -2.26 -12.44
N ILE A 87 4.06 -1.02 -12.01
CA ILE A 87 3.10 0.10 -12.16
C ILE A 87 3.45 1.04 -13.32
N ILE A 88 4.74 1.25 -13.60
CA ILE A 88 5.23 2.15 -14.66
C ILE A 88 6.40 1.53 -15.46
N PRO A 89 6.26 0.30 -16.01
CA PRO A 89 7.34 -0.37 -16.74
C PRO A 89 7.89 0.47 -17.90
N GLU A 90 7.04 1.26 -18.55
CA GLU A 90 7.38 2.11 -19.70
C GLU A 90 8.24 3.32 -19.33
N LEU A 91 8.38 3.64 -18.04
CA LEU A 91 9.18 4.77 -17.54
C LEU A 91 10.48 4.33 -16.87
N MET A 92 10.81 3.03 -16.91
CA MET A 92 11.99 2.48 -16.27
C MET A 92 13.31 3.07 -16.79
N ASP A 93 13.35 3.53 -18.05
CA ASP A 93 14.48 4.24 -18.64
C ASP A 93 14.75 5.61 -17.98
N ARG A 94 13.75 6.17 -17.28
CA ARG A 94 13.84 7.44 -16.53
C ARG A 94 14.18 7.26 -15.06
N ALA A 95 14.16 6.03 -14.55
CA ALA A 95 14.46 5.73 -13.16
C ALA A 95 15.97 5.78 -12.87
N ASP A 96 16.35 6.22 -11.67
CA ASP A 96 17.73 6.08 -11.19
C ASP A 96 17.96 4.63 -10.69
N LEU A 97 18.30 3.74 -11.62
CA LEU A 97 18.52 2.32 -11.33
C LEU A 97 19.67 2.11 -10.33
N ALA A 98 20.72 2.95 -10.38
CA ALA A 98 21.83 2.87 -9.45
C ALA A 98 21.40 3.24 -8.03
N GLN A 99 20.49 4.21 -7.88
CA GLN A 99 19.86 4.51 -6.60
C GLN A 99 19.02 3.33 -6.11
N LEU A 100 18.15 2.76 -6.95
CA LEU A 100 17.25 1.66 -6.56
C LEU A 100 18.00 0.36 -6.25
N ALA A 101 19.19 0.15 -6.84
CA ALA A 101 20.07 -0.98 -6.52
C ALA A 101 20.71 -0.90 -5.12
N LYS A 102 20.63 0.25 -4.41
CA LYS A 102 21.23 0.39 -3.07
C LYS A 102 20.57 -0.58 -2.07
N PRO A 103 21.32 -1.20 -1.14
CA PRO A 103 20.80 -2.20 -0.20
C PRO A 103 19.54 -1.79 0.57
N LYS A 104 19.42 -0.50 0.94
CA LYS A 104 18.26 0.05 1.67
C LYS A 104 16.94 0.03 0.88
N TYR A 105 16.98 -0.30 -0.41
CA TYR A 105 15.81 -0.44 -1.29
C TYR A 105 15.62 -1.88 -1.78
N GLN A 106 16.51 -2.79 -1.40
CA GLN A 106 16.42 -4.24 -1.64
C GLN A 106 15.55 -4.93 -0.58
N MET A 107 14.45 -4.25 -0.23
CA MET A 107 13.42 -4.70 0.71
C MET A 107 12.14 -3.91 0.40
N PRO A 108 10.95 -4.41 0.79
CA PRO A 108 9.71 -3.65 0.64
C PRO A 108 9.80 -2.37 1.46
N LYS A 109 9.52 -1.23 0.83
CA LYS A 109 9.63 0.08 1.49
C LYS A 109 8.61 1.06 0.95
N TYR A 110 7.73 1.51 1.83
CA TYR A 110 6.63 2.39 1.49
C TYR A 110 6.82 3.77 2.10
N ALA A 111 6.47 4.81 1.34
CA ALA A 111 6.49 6.18 1.79
C ALA A 111 5.17 6.85 1.41
N VAL A 112 4.54 7.50 2.39
CA VAL A 112 3.30 8.26 2.18
C VAL A 112 3.54 9.69 2.61
N LYS A 113 3.28 10.63 1.70
CA LYS A 113 3.33 12.07 2.01
C LYS A 113 1.95 12.54 2.43
N MET A 114 1.83 13.04 3.67
CA MET A 114 0.57 13.53 4.23
C MET A 114 0.79 14.87 4.94
N ALA A 115 -0.19 15.76 4.90
CA ALA A 115 -0.12 17.05 5.61
C ALA A 115 -0.31 16.89 7.12
N THR A 116 0.19 17.83 7.91
CA THR A 116 -0.04 17.84 9.36
C THR A 116 -1.54 17.99 9.65
N GLY A 117 -2.06 17.21 10.60
CA GLY A 117 -3.47 17.23 10.97
C GLY A 117 -4.38 16.31 10.16
N THR A 118 -3.92 15.69 9.06
CA THR A 118 -4.76 14.79 8.24
C THR A 118 -4.80 13.34 8.76
N GLY A 119 -4.30 13.10 9.97
CA GLY A 119 -4.38 11.80 10.64
C GLY A 119 -3.40 10.74 10.13
N LYS A 120 -2.13 11.11 9.85
CA LYS A 120 -1.05 10.14 9.55
C LYS A 120 -0.94 9.01 10.58
N THR A 121 -1.21 9.32 11.85
CA THR A 121 -1.26 8.36 12.96
C THR A 121 -2.38 7.32 12.79
N TRP A 122 -3.55 7.69 12.24
CA TRP A 122 -4.63 6.73 11.98
C TRP A 122 -4.26 5.72 10.89
N VAL A 123 -3.60 6.18 9.82
CA VAL A 123 -3.07 5.29 8.78
C VAL A 123 -2.06 4.31 9.37
N MET A 124 -1.12 4.80 10.18
CA MET A 124 -0.12 3.95 10.83
C MET A 124 -0.76 2.88 11.73
N HIS A 125 -1.76 3.25 12.56
CA HIS A 125 -2.47 2.27 13.39
C HIS A 125 -3.19 1.21 12.57
N ALA A 126 -3.87 1.61 11.48
CA ALA A 126 -4.54 0.66 10.60
C ALA A 126 -3.55 -0.35 10.01
N LEU A 127 -2.38 0.12 9.55
CA LEU A 127 -1.34 -0.76 8.99
C LEU A 127 -0.74 -1.71 10.03
N ILE A 128 -0.53 -1.24 11.28
CA ILE A 128 -0.06 -2.10 12.37
C ILE A 128 -1.10 -3.19 12.69
N ILE A 129 -2.38 -2.82 12.78
CA ILE A 129 -3.48 -3.77 13.02
C ILE A 129 -3.55 -4.79 11.89
N TRP A 130 -3.48 -4.35 10.64
CA TRP A 130 -3.49 -5.21 9.46
C TRP A 130 -2.31 -6.20 9.46
N GLN A 131 -1.10 -5.72 9.70
CA GLN A 131 0.11 -6.57 9.78
C GLN A 131 0.00 -7.59 10.91
N MET A 132 -0.38 -7.15 12.12
CA MET A 132 -0.49 -8.01 13.29
C MET A 132 -1.59 -9.07 13.11
N LEU A 133 -2.75 -8.70 12.57
CA LEU A 133 -3.86 -9.64 12.40
C LEU A 133 -3.53 -10.69 11.35
N ASN A 134 -2.94 -10.31 10.22
CA ASN A 134 -2.50 -11.28 9.23
C ASN A 134 -1.45 -12.23 9.79
N ALA A 135 -0.38 -11.72 10.41
CA ALA A 135 0.66 -12.53 11.02
C ALA A 135 0.16 -13.48 12.13
N ARG A 136 -1.05 -13.30 12.64
CA ARG A 136 -1.67 -14.21 13.63
C ARG A 136 -2.59 -15.26 13.02
N HIS A 137 -3.07 -15.05 11.80
CA HIS A 137 -4.06 -15.87 11.13
C HIS A 137 -3.51 -16.52 9.85
N GLU A 138 -2.22 -16.39 9.57
CA GLU A 138 -1.55 -17.19 8.56
C GLU A 138 -1.46 -18.65 9.02
N ASP A 139 -1.98 -19.57 8.21
CA ASP A 139 -1.84 -21.01 8.46
C ASP A 139 -0.39 -21.48 8.28
N VAL A 140 0.33 -20.86 7.34
CA VAL A 140 1.75 -21.08 7.07
C VAL A 140 2.42 -19.71 7.01
N GLU A 141 3.49 -19.52 7.79
CA GLU A 141 4.24 -18.26 7.82
C GLU A 141 4.78 -17.92 6.42
N SER A 142 4.25 -16.86 5.80
CA SER A 142 4.75 -16.39 4.51
C SER A 142 6.00 -15.51 4.63
N GLY A 143 6.26 -15.00 5.84
CA GLY A 143 7.28 -13.98 6.10
C GLY A 143 6.90 -12.57 5.61
N ARG A 144 5.69 -12.38 5.06
CA ARG A 144 5.21 -11.07 4.59
C ARG A 144 4.71 -10.19 5.73
N PHE A 145 4.03 -10.79 6.70
CA PHE A 145 3.45 -10.06 7.82
C PHE A 145 4.30 -10.14 9.09
N THR A 146 4.13 -9.18 10.00
CA THR A 146 4.89 -9.12 11.26
C THR A 146 4.01 -8.77 12.47
N GLN A 147 4.42 -9.29 13.63
CA GLN A 147 3.92 -8.88 14.95
C GLN A 147 4.91 -7.99 15.70
N LYS A 148 6.09 -7.74 15.11
CA LYS A 148 7.21 -7.01 15.73
C LYS A 148 7.33 -5.65 15.05
N PHE A 149 6.99 -4.60 15.80
CA PHE A 149 6.98 -3.22 15.31
C PHE A 149 7.97 -2.36 16.09
N LEU A 150 8.68 -1.50 15.36
CA LEU A 150 9.44 -0.38 15.92
C LEU A 150 8.81 0.90 15.38
N VAL A 151 8.35 1.77 16.27
CA VAL A 151 7.81 3.09 15.94
C VAL A 151 8.75 4.14 16.49
N VAL A 152 9.19 5.06 15.63
CA VAL A 152 10.15 6.14 15.95
C VAL A 152 9.51 7.49 15.69
#